data_AF-A0A2A7MLE2-F1
#
_entry.id   AF-A0A2A7MLE2-F1
#
_cell.length_a   1.000
_cell.length_b   1.000
_cell.length_c   1.000
_cell.angle_alpha   90.00
_cell.angle_beta   90.00
_cell.angle_gamma   90.00
#
_symmetry.space_group_name_H-M   'P 1'
#
loop_
_entity.id
_entity.type
_entity.pdbx_description
1 polymer ?
#
loop_
_entity_poly.entity_id
_entity_poly.type
_entity_poly.pdbx_seq_one_letter_code
_entity_poly.pdbx_strand_id
1 'polypeptide(L)'
;MAILSSILMFVLMFILILVCFALCRMYVFSKIRINKYIPLAISIVLFIIQLFAGKVNVFVNYGLSILAVLFFLWFMDILQTGGVKKKEKQIQIRPKAKPNRVKNKDK
;
A
#
# COMPACT_ATOMS: atom_id res chain seq x y z
N MET A 1 35.18 -14.77 -8.21
CA MET A 1 34.94 -13.32 -8.45
C MET A 1 33.58 -13.00 -9.08
N ALA A 2 33.05 -13.79 -10.03
CA ALA A 2 31.76 -13.52 -10.68
C ALA A 2 30.52 -13.72 -9.78
N ILE A 3 30.55 -14.73 -8.89
CA ILE A 3 29.42 -15.02 -7.98
C ILE A 3 29.29 -13.92 -6.91
N LEU A 4 30.41 -13.50 -6.32
CA LEU A 4 30.44 -12.45 -5.29
C LEU A 4 29.92 -11.10 -5.83
N SER A 5 30.33 -10.73 -7.03
CA SER A 5 29.84 -9.50 -7.70
C SER A 5 28.36 -9.59 -8.06
N SER A 6 27.88 -10.76 -8.48
CA SER A 6 26.45 -10.99 -8.75
C SER A 6 25.61 -10.85 -7.48
N ILE A 7 26.05 -11.45 -6.37
CA ILE A 7 25.38 -11.33 -5.06
C ILE A 7 25.34 -9.86 -4.63
N LEU A 8 26.45 -9.14 -4.77
CA LEU A 8 26.51 -7.72 -4.42
C LEU A 8 25.52 -6.87 -5.22
N MET A 9 25.40 -7.11 -6.54
CA MET A 9 24.42 -6.43 -7.38
C MET A 9 22.98 -6.72 -6.95
N PHE A 10 22.65 -7.96 -6.59
CA PHE A 10 21.32 -8.30 -6.08
C PHE A 10 21.00 -7.57 -4.77
N VAL A 11 21.95 -7.52 -3.84
CA VAL A 11 21.78 -6.78 -2.57
C VAL A 11 21.57 -5.30 -2.84
N LEU A 12 22.36 -4.71 -3.74
CA LEU A 12 22.21 -3.30 -4.11
C LEU A 12 20.85 -3.00 -4.74
N MET A 13 20.38 -3.88 -5.64
CA MET A 13 19.04 -3.80 -6.23
C MET A 13 17.94 -3.91 -5.18
N PHE A 14 18.09 -4.82 -4.21
CA PHE A 14 17.14 -4.99 -3.12
C PHE A 14 17.04 -3.73 -2.25
N ILE A 15 18.17 -3.13 -1.89
CA ILE A 15 18.22 -1.86 -1.15
C ILE A 15 17.51 -0.76 -1.96
N LEU A 16 17.76 -0.67 -3.27
CA LEU A 16 17.08 0.29 -4.15
C LEU A 16 15.55 0.13 -4.13
N ILE A 17 15.05 -1.10 -4.18
CA ILE A 17 13.61 -1.40 -4.11
C ILE A 17 13.02 -0.94 -2.77
N LEU A 18 13.71 -1.22 -1.65
CA LEU A 18 13.25 -0.80 -0.32
C LEU A 18 13.19 0.72 -0.17
N VAL A 19 14.21 1.43 -0.65
CA VAL A 19 14.24 2.90 -0.64
C VAL A 19 13.10 3.46 -1.49
N CYS A 20 12.93 2.95 -2.71
CA CYS A 20 11.84 3.36 -3.59
C CYS A 20 10.47 3.09 -2.94
N PHE A 21 10.29 1.92 -2.33
CA PHE A 21 9.07 1.55 -1.63
C PHE A 21 8.77 2.49 -0.46
N ALA A 22 9.77 2.83 0.36
CA ALA A 22 9.63 3.76 1.47
C ALA A 22 9.17 5.15 0.99
N LEU A 23 9.75 5.65 -0.12
CA LEU A 23 9.34 6.90 -0.74
C LEU A 23 7.90 6.83 -1.27
N CYS A 24 7.56 5.79 -2.02
CA CYS A 24 6.18 5.58 -2.51
C CYS A 24 5.18 5.49 -1.36
N ARG A 25 5.57 4.85 -0.26
CA ARG A 25 4.72 4.75 0.94
C ARG A 25 4.45 6.12 1.55
N MET A 26 5.48 6.95 1.70
CA MET A 26 5.36 8.28 2.29
C MET A 26 4.49 9.21 1.43
N TYR A 27 4.72 9.25 0.11
CA TYR A 27 4.10 10.25 -0.76
C TYR A 27 2.78 9.80 -1.41
N VAL A 28 2.70 8.55 -1.85
CA VAL A 28 1.62 8.04 -2.71
C VAL A 28 0.66 7.18 -1.90
N PHE A 29 1.16 6.16 -1.22
CA PHE A 29 0.30 5.15 -0.57
C PHE A 29 -0.43 5.69 0.67
N SER A 30 0.13 6.71 1.35
CA SER A 30 -0.50 7.36 2.50
C SER A 30 -1.78 8.14 2.15
N LYS A 31 -1.89 8.63 0.90
CA LYS A 31 -3.01 9.48 0.46
C LYS A 31 -4.12 8.70 -0.24
N ILE A 32 -3.80 7.56 -0.85
CA ILE A 32 -4.70 6.87 -1.75
C ILE A 32 -5.49 5.78 -1.03
N ARG A 33 -6.82 5.89 -1.04
CA ARG A 33 -7.74 4.86 -0.52
C ARG A 33 -8.17 3.93 -1.64
N ILE A 34 -7.38 2.90 -1.87
CA ILE A 34 -7.61 1.90 -2.92
C ILE A 34 -8.01 0.55 -2.29
N ASN A 35 -8.86 -0.21 -3.00
CA ASN A 35 -9.18 -1.59 -2.66
C ASN A 35 -7.94 -2.49 -2.83
N LYS A 36 -7.71 -3.43 -1.90
CA LYS A 36 -6.52 -4.31 -1.89
C LYS A 36 -6.30 -5.09 -3.20
N TYR A 37 -7.35 -5.37 -3.94
CA TYR A 37 -7.25 -6.13 -5.19
C TYR A 37 -6.69 -5.32 -6.37
N ILE A 38 -6.67 -3.99 -6.30
CA ILE A 38 -6.18 -3.16 -7.41
C ILE A 38 -4.64 -3.25 -7.54
N PRO A 39 -3.84 -3.03 -6.47
CA PRO A 39 -2.38 -3.20 -6.57
C PRO A 39 -1.98 -4.63 -6.92
N LEU A 40 -2.75 -5.63 -6.44
CA LEU A 40 -2.57 -7.04 -6.78
C LEU A 40 -2.81 -7.31 -8.26
N ALA A 41 -3.90 -6.79 -8.84
CA ALA A 41 -4.19 -6.98 -10.25
C ALA A 41 -3.08 -6.35 -11.12
N ILE A 42 -2.61 -5.15 -10.75
CA ILE A 42 -1.51 -4.47 -11.43
C ILE A 42 -0.22 -5.30 -11.38
N SER A 43 0.14 -5.86 -10.22
CA SER A 43 1.34 -6.69 -10.10
C SER A 43 1.26 -7.95 -10.97
N ILE A 44 0.09 -8.61 -11.02
CA ILE A 44 -0.12 -9.80 -11.85
C ILE A 44 -0.01 -9.46 -13.34
N VAL A 45 -0.67 -8.40 -13.79
CA VAL A 45 -0.63 -7.97 -15.20
C VAL A 45 0.80 -7.62 -15.61
N LEU A 46 1.53 -6.86 -14.79
CA LEU A 46 2.93 -6.53 -15.05
C LEU A 46 3.83 -7.76 -15.10
N PHE A 47 3.60 -8.73 -14.21
CA PHE A 47 4.34 -9.98 -14.19
C PHE A 47 4.09 -10.80 -15.46
N ILE A 48 2.83 -10.90 -15.91
CA ILE A 48 2.49 -11.56 -17.17
C ILE A 48 3.16 -10.84 -18.34
N ILE A 49 3.08 -9.50 -18.41
CA ILE A 49 3.74 -8.70 -19.45
C ILE A 49 5.25 -8.97 -19.45
N GLN A 50 5.88 -9.05 -18.28
CA GLN A 50 7.31 -9.32 -18.15
C GLN A 50 7.71 -10.67 -18.78
N LEU A 51 6.89 -11.72 -18.64
CA LEU A 51 7.17 -13.03 -19.24
C LEU A 51 7.25 -12.97 -20.77
N PHE A 52 6.46 -12.11 -21.41
CA PHE A 52 6.46 -11.94 -22.86
C PHE A 52 7.46 -10.88 -23.35
N ALA A 53 7.60 -9.77 -22.62
CA ALA A 53 8.46 -8.65 -22.98
C ALA A 53 9.95 -8.85 -22.62
N GLY A 54 10.26 -9.90 -21.86
CA GLY A 54 11.60 -10.11 -21.29
C GLY A 54 12.74 -10.31 -22.29
N LYS A 55 12.43 -10.55 -23.57
CA LYS A 55 13.41 -10.76 -24.64
C LYS A 55 13.82 -9.49 -25.40
N VAL A 56 13.11 -8.37 -25.20
CA VAL A 56 13.26 -7.19 -26.06
C VAL A 56 14.38 -6.28 -25.57
N ASN A 57 14.46 -6.03 -24.27
CA ASN A 57 15.50 -5.18 -23.68
C ASN A 57 15.72 -5.53 -22.20
N VAL A 58 16.98 -5.75 -21.84
CA VAL A 58 17.43 -6.09 -20.48
C VAL A 58 17.05 -4.99 -19.48
N PHE A 59 17.20 -3.71 -19.84
CA PHE A 59 16.85 -2.58 -18.97
C PHE A 59 15.34 -2.50 -18.71
N VAL A 60 14.53 -2.77 -19.73
CA VAL A 60 13.06 -2.79 -19.62
C VAL A 60 12.61 -3.94 -18.71
N ASN A 61 13.26 -5.10 -18.81
CA ASN A 61 12.97 -6.25 -17.96
C ASN A 61 13.25 -5.96 -16.48
N TYR A 62 14.41 -5.37 -16.17
CA TYR A 62 14.72 -4.93 -14.81
C TYR A 62 13.73 -3.89 -14.30
N GLY A 63 13.38 -2.89 -15.13
CA GLY A 63 12.38 -1.87 -14.77
C GLY A 63 11.01 -2.48 -14.48
N LEU A 64 10.52 -3.39 -15.32
CA LEU A 64 9.26 -4.11 -15.11
C LEU A 64 9.29 -4.98 -13.85
N SER A 65 10.41 -5.65 -13.58
CA SER A 65 10.61 -6.45 -12.36
C SER A 65 10.46 -5.59 -11.11
N ILE A 66 11.18 -4.45 -11.07
CA ILE A 66 11.15 -3.51 -9.94
C ILE A 66 9.72 -3.01 -9.72
N LEU A 67 9.04 -2.63 -10.81
CA LEU A 67 7.67 -2.11 -10.75
C LEU A 67 6.69 -3.17 -10.25
N ALA A 68 6.75 -4.40 -10.77
CA ALA A 68 5.92 -5.51 -10.33
C ALA A 68 6.12 -5.81 -8.84
N VAL A 69 7.38 -5.86 -8.38
CA VAL A 69 7.73 -6.07 -6.97
C VAL A 69 7.23 -4.92 -6.10
N LEU A 70 7.36 -3.65 -6.53
CA LEU A 70 6.85 -2.49 -5.80
C LEU A 70 5.34 -2.54 -5.59
N PHE A 71 4.57 -2.83 -6.65
CA PHE A 71 3.11 -2.97 -6.55
C PHE A 71 2.70 -4.15 -5.65
N PHE A 72 3.46 -5.24 -5.70
CA PHE A 72 3.24 -6.38 -4.81
C PHE A 72 3.55 -6.06 -3.34
N LEU A 73 4.65 -5.36 -3.04
CA LEU A 73 4.96 -4.89 -1.69
C LEU A 73 3.87 -3.94 -1.17
N TRP A 74 3.32 -3.10 -2.05
CA TRP A 74 2.21 -2.21 -1.67
C TRP A 74 0.95 -2.99 -1.32
N PHE A 75 0.63 -4.04 -2.07
CA PHE A 75 -0.45 -4.97 -1.72
C PHE A 75 -0.24 -5.59 -0.33
N MET A 76 0.99 -6.06 -0.03
CA MET A 76 1.33 -6.64 1.27
C MET A 76 1.21 -5.62 2.41
N ASP A 77 1.63 -4.38 2.21
CA ASP A 77 1.50 -3.31 3.22
C ASP A 77 0.03 -2.98 3.52
N ILE A 78 -0.83 -2.95 2.49
CA ILE A 78 -2.29 -2.78 2.67
C ILE A 78 -2.89 -3.97 3.44
N LEU A 79 -2.49 -5.21 3.13
CA LEU A 79 -2.96 -6.40 3.84
C LEU A 79 -2.58 -6.37 5.33
N GLN A 80 -1.34 -5.98 5.65
CA GLN A 80 -0.86 -5.92 7.04
C GLN A 80 -1.46 -4.77 7.83
N THR A 81 -1.58 -3.58 7.21
CA THR A 81 -2.04 -2.36 7.89
C THR A 81 -3.56 -2.25 7.93
N GLY A 82 -4.28 -3.03 7.11
CA GLY A 82 -5.73 -2.90 6.94
C GLY A 82 -6.15 -1.65 6.15
N GLY A 83 -5.20 -1.03 5.43
CA GLY A 83 -5.38 0.22 4.72
C GLY A 83 -5.41 1.46 5.63
N VAL A 84 -5.79 2.61 5.06
CA VAL A 84 -5.89 3.87 5.80
C VAL A 84 -7.02 3.75 6.83
N LYS A 85 -6.69 3.75 8.12
CA LYS A 85 -7.67 3.78 9.21
C LYS A 85 -8.64 4.93 8.94
N LYS A 86 -9.94 4.62 8.83
CA LYS A 86 -10.97 5.65 8.69
C LYS A 86 -10.77 6.60 9.86
N LYS A 87 -10.54 7.90 9.59
CA LYS A 87 -10.61 8.91 10.64
C LYS A 87 -12.00 8.76 11.26
N GLU A 88 -12.06 8.19 12.46
CA GLU A 88 -13.32 8.05 13.16
C GLU A 88 -13.90 9.44 13.29
N LYS A 89 -15.18 9.60 12.92
CA LYS A 89 -15.87 10.87 13.09
C LYS A 89 -15.72 11.20 14.57
N GLN A 90 -15.12 12.35 14.88
CA GLN A 90 -14.97 12.80 16.24
C GLN A 90 -16.37 12.81 16.88
N ILE A 91 -16.63 11.83 17.74
CA ILE A 91 -17.89 11.74 18.47
C ILE A 91 -17.84 12.92 19.43
N GLN A 92 -18.46 14.03 19.04
CA GLN A 92 -18.70 15.13 19.97
C GLN A 92 -19.66 14.58 21.01
N ILE A 93 -19.12 14.13 22.14
CA ILE A 93 -19.92 13.74 23.31
C ILE A 93 -20.52 15.05 23.82
N ARG A 94 -21.66 15.43 23.25
CA ARG A 94 -22.47 16.51 23.79
C ARG A 94 -23.10 15.99 25.07
N PRO A 95 -23.08 16.76 26.17
CA PRO A 95 -23.77 16.36 27.39
C PRO A 95 -25.24 16.10 27.03
N LYS A 96 -25.75 14.92 27.41
CA LYS A 96 -27.17 14.61 27.24
C LYS A 96 -27.97 15.68 27.99
N ALA A 97 -29.06 16.15 27.39
CA ALA A 97 -29.93 17.10 28.03
C ALA A 97 -30.42 16.55 29.39
N LYS A 98 -30.49 17.41 30.41
CA LYS A 98 -31.06 17.05 31.71
C LYS A 98 -32.47 16.51 31.48
N PRO A 99 -32.82 15.32 31.98
CA PRO A 99 -34.17 14.79 31.84
C PRO A 99 -35.15 15.78 32.49
N ASN A 100 -36.12 16.29 31.72
CA ASN A 100 -37.17 17.13 32.27
C ASN A 100 -38.09 16.25 33.11
N ARG A 101 -38.20 16.53 34.40
CA ARG A 101 -39.11 15.79 35.30
C ARG A 101 -40.54 16.18 34.93
N VAL A 102 -41.32 15.22 34.42
CA VAL A 102 -42.76 15.41 34.20
C VAL A 102 -43.39 15.70 35.56
N LYS A 103 -43.84 16.94 35.77
CA LYS A 103 -44.72 17.28 36.89
C LYS A 103 -46.09 16.75 36.49
N ASN A 104 -46.49 15.59 37.03
CA ASN A 104 -47.90 15.24 37.07
C ASN A 104 -48.63 16.40 37.75
N LYS A 105 -49.51 17.06 36.99
CA LYS A 105 -50.60 17.84 37.57
C LYS A 105 -51.73 16.86 37.75
N ASP A 106 -52.04 16.57 39.00
CA ASP A 106 -53.17 15.73 39.40
C ASP A 106 -54.45 16.20 38.68
N LYS A 107 -55.20 15.24 38.16
CA LYS A 107 -56.61 15.37 37.80
C LYS A 107 -57.35 14.20 38.43
#